data_AF-A0A9Q1FSI7-F1
#
_entry.id   AF-A0A9Q1FSI7-F1
#
_cell.length_a   1.000
_cell.length_b   1.000
_cell.length_c   1.000
_cell.angle_alpha   90.00
_cell.angle_beta   90.00
_cell.angle_gamma   90.00
#
_symmetry.space_group_name_H-M   'P 1'
#
loop_
_entity.id
_entity.type
_entity.pdbx_description
1 polymer ?
#
loop_
_entity_poly.entity_id
_entity_poly.type
_entity_poly.pdbx_seq_one_letter_code
_entity_poly.pdbx_strand_id
1 'polypeptide(L)'
;MGRHSLMIASILCVMMYQGFCSGVFELRLQEFLNKKGAMGNANCCRGGAASAIQQCECKTFFRICLKHYQANVSPEPPCTYGGAVTPVLGSNSFQVPETTSDNFFTNSIRFAFGFTWPGTFSLIIEALHTDSPDDLSTENPERLISRMTTQRHLTVGEEWSQDLHTGGRTELKYSYRFVCDEHYYGDGCSVFCRSRDDAFGHFNCGERGEIVCNTGWKGQYCTDPICLPGCDEEHGFCDKPGECKCRVGFRGRYCDDCIRYPGCLHGTCQQPWQCNCQEGWGGLFCNQDLNYCTHHKPCMNGATCTNTGQGSYTCSCKPGFTGASCEIEVNECSDNPCRNGGSCTDSENTYICACPPGFYGKKL
;
A
#
# COMPACT_ATOMS: atom_id res chain seq x y z
N MET A 1 -3.15 -46.61 -31.13
CA MET A 1 -3.30 -45.42 -30.26
C MET A 1 -2.20 -45.46 -29.22
N GLY A 2 -1.37 -44.43 -29.12
CA GLY A 2 -0.29 -44.36 -28.12
C GLY A 2 1.10 -44.14 -28.73
N ARG A 3 1.30 -43.01 -29.40
CA ARG A 3 2.63 -42.52 -29.81
C ARG A 3 2.67 -40.99 -29.89
N HIS A 4 2.13 -40.32 -28.88
CA HIS A 4 2.23 -38.86 -28.71
C HIS A 4 2.19 -38.53 -27.21
N SER A 5 3.33 -38.64 -26.54
CA SER A 5 3.58 -38.04 -25.22
C SER A 5 5.05 -38.20 -24.92
N LEU A 6 5.91 -37.31 -25.44
CA LEU A 6 7.30 -37.12 -24.98
C LEU A 6 8.00 -35.88 -25.57
N MET A 7 7.30 -34.99 -26.29
CA MET A 7 7.88 -33.80 -26.92
C MET A 7 7.19 -32.50 -26.51
N ILE A 8 6.92 -32.29 -25.20
CA ILE A 8 6.42 -31.00 -24.69
C ILE A 8 7.19 -30.50 -23.44
N ALA A 9 8.09 -31.31 -22.85
CA ALA A 9 8.80 -30.92 -21.62
C ALA A 9 10.17 -30.22 -21.83
N SER A 10 10.58 -29.93 -23.08
CA SER A 10 11.93 -29.42 -23.39
C SER A 10 11.99 -28.01 -23.98
N ILE A 11 10.86 -27.29 -24.08
CA ILE A 11 10.83 -25.92 -24.66
C ILE A 11 10.63 -24.81 -23.61
N LEU A 12 10.42 -25.15 -22.33
CA LEU A 12 10.24 -24.16 -21.24
C LEU A 12 11.50 -23.82 -20.44
N CYS A 13 12.68 -24.35 -20.81
CA CYS A 13 13.93 -24.17 -20.06
C CYS A 13 14.94 -23.20 -20.71
N VAL A 14 14.52 -22.38 -21.68
CA VAL A 14 15.40 -21.41 -22.37
C VAL A 14 15.05 -19.93 -22.03
N MET A 15 14.02 -19.70 -21.20
CA MET A 15 13.57 -18.33 -20.83
C MET A 15 13.67 -18.03 -19.32
N MET A 16 14.62 -18.65 -18.60
CA MET A 16 14.80 -18.47 -17.14
C MET A 16 16.24 -18.12 -16.72
N TYR A 17 17.01 -17.48 -17.59
CA TYR A 17 18.28 -16.83 -17.24
C TYR A 17 18.32 -15.37 -17.70
N GLN A 18 17.20 -14.65 -17.60
CA GLN A 18 17.32 -13.24 -17.29
C GLN A 18 17.53 -13.17 -15.78
N GLY A 19 18.78 -13.33 -15.36
CA GLY A 19 19.14 -12.94 -14.00
C GLY A 19 18.64 -11.50 -13.83
N PHE A 20 17.75 -11.27 -12.86
CA PHE A 20 17.35 -9.92 -12.52
C PHE A 20 18.61 -9.20 -12.08
N CYS A 21 19.12 -8.38 -12.97
CA CYS A 21 20.26 -7.54 -12.70
C CYS A 21 19.72 -6.36 -11.89
N SER A 22 20.38 -6.10 -10.77
CA SER A 22 20.08 -5.01 -9.86
C SER A 22 20.85 -3.75 -10.31
N GLY A 23 21.99 -3.94 -10.97
CA GLY A 23 22.70 -2.87 -11.64
C GLY A 23 23.85 -3.37 -12.51
N VAL A 24 24.54 -2.44 -13.15
CA VAL A 24 25.60 -2.71 -14.12
C VAL A 24 26.82 -1.87 -13.81
N PHE A 25 27.97 -2.52 -13.67
CA PHE A 25 29.28 -1.85 -13.69
C PHE A 25 29.71 -1.67 -15.16
N GLU A 26 29.94 -0.43 -15.56
CA GLU A 26 30.39 -0.09 -16.91
C GLU A 26 31.85 0.38 -16.86
N LEU A 27 32.66 -0.14 -17.79
CA LEU A 27 34.06 0.25 -17.98
C LEU A 27 34.28 0.70 -19.43
N ARG A 28 34.93 1.84 -19.62
CA ARG A 28 35.42 2.34 -20.90
C ARG A 28 36.92 2.48 -20.86
N LEU A 29 37.59 1.89 -21.83
CA LEU A 29 39.01 2.10 -22.06
C LEU A 29 39.12 3.29 -23.01
N GLN A 30 39.98 4.28 -22.74
CA GLN A 30 40.05 5.51 -23.53
C GLN A 30 41.34 5.56 -24.36
N GLU A 31 42.49 5.43 -23.70
CA GLU A 31 43.79 5.55 -24.34
C GLU A 31 44.78 4.58 -23.70
N PHE A 32 45.57 3.91 -24.54
CA PHE A 32 46.70 3.11 -24.09
C PHE A 32 47.98 3.62 -24.75
N LEU A 33 48.96 4.02 -23.94
CA LEU A 33 50.27 4.45 -24.40
C LEU A 33 51.31 3.41 -24.01
N ASN A 34 51.99 2.84 -24.99
CA ASN A 34 53.13 1.95 -24.79
C ASN A 34 54.44 2.64 -25.16
N LYS A 35 55.15 3.16 -24.15
CA LYS A 35 56.45 3.84 -24.26
C LYS A 35 57.64 2.88 -24.11
N LYS A 36 57.43 1.55 -24.09
CA LYS A 36 58.51 0.57 -23.89
C LYS A 36 59.53 0.53 -25.04
N GLY A 37 59.13 0.96 -26.25
CA GLY A 37 59.99 0.96 -27.45
C GLY A 37 60.30 -0.46 -27.97
N ALA A 38 60.92 -0.59 -29.14
CA ALA A 38 61.16 -1.89 -29.79
C ALA A 38 61.93 -2.90 -28.91
N MET A 39 62.92 -2.44 -28.13
CA MET A 39 63.70 -3.29 -27.22
C MET A 39 62.96 -3.64 -25.91
N GLY A 40 61.99 -2.83 -25.47
CA GLY A 40 61.18 -3.10 -24.28
C GLY A 40 59.93 -3.95 -24.56
N ASN A 41 59.61 -4.17 -25.85
CA ASN A 41 58.50 -4.99 -26.34
C ASN A 41 58.92 -6.44 -26.63
N ALA A 42 59.92 -6.99 -25.93
CA ALA A 42 60.40 -8.37 -26.16
C ALA A 42 59.28 -9.42 -26.10
N ASN A 43 58.29 -9.20 -25.22
CA ASN A 43 57.09 -10.01 -25.03
C ASN A 43 56.14 -10.01 -26.25
N CYS A 44 56.28 -9.02 -27.14
CA CYS A 44 55.51 -8.89 -28.37
C CYS A 44 56.26 -9.39 -29.61
N CYS A 45 57.46 -9.94 -29.44
CA CYS A 45 58.28 -10.45 -30.53
C CYS A 45 58.09 -11.96 -30.65
N ARG A 46 57.94 -12.48 -31.89
CA ARG A 46 57.96 -13.93 -32.15
C ARG A 46 59.25 -14.55 -31.59
N GLY A 47 59.13 -15.40 -30.56
CA GLY A 47 60.27 -16.06 -29.91
C GLY A 47 60.91 -15.30 -28.74
N GLY A 48 60.28 -14.24 -28.22
CA GLY A 48 60.65 -13.62 -26.93
C GLY A 48 61.93 -12.78 -26.92
N ALA A 49 62.57 -12.55 -28.06
CA ALA A 49 63.81 -11.78 -28.17
C ALA A 49 63.69 -10.64 -29.17
N ALA A 50 63.88 -9.40 -28.70
CA ALA A 50 64.02 -8.23 -29.57
C ALA A 50 65.43 -8.21 -30.20
N SER A 51 65.50 -8.25 -31.52
CA SER A 51 66.74 -8.06 -32.29
C SER A 51 66.83 -6.62 -32.81
N ALA A 52 68.05 -6.12 -33.04
CA ALA A 52 68.31 -4.78 -33.60
C ALA A 52 67.68 -4.54 -35.00
N ILE A 53 67.15 -5.59 -35.64
CA ILE A 53 66.56 -5.56 -36.99
C ILE A 53 65.03 -5.72 -36.96
N GLN A 54 64.44 -6.16 -35.84
CA GLN A 54 63.01 -6.49 -35.76
C GLN A 54 62.23 -5.50 -34.89
N GLN A 55 61.46 -4.64 -35.54
CA GLN A 55 60.59 -3.67 -34.87
C GLN A 55 59.32 -4.38 -34.42
N CYS A 56 59.22 -4.69 -33.12
CA CYS A 56 58.10 -5.47 -32.59
C CYS A 56 56.86 -4.59 -32.35
N GLU A 57 55.76 -4.99 -32.99
CA GLU A 57 54.46 -4.33 -32.90
C GLU A 57 53.55 -5.10 -31.95
N CYS A 58 53.22 -4.50 -30.81
CA CYS A 58 52.31 -5.12 -29.85
C CYS A 58 50.85 -4.96 -30.30
N LYS A 59 50.31 -5.96 -30.99
CA LYS A 59 48.86 -6.12 -31.20
C LYS A 59 48.18 -6.35 -29.84
N THR A 60 47.54 -5.32 -29.30
CA THR A 60 47.12 -5.26 -27.90
C THR A 60 45.63 -5.55 -27.75
N PHE A 61 45.31 -6.49 -26.86
CA PHE A 61 43.97 -6.74 -26.35
C PHE A 61 43.98 -6.70 -24.81
N PHE A 62 42.81 -6.61 -24.19
CA PHE A 62 42.70 -6.48 -22.74
C PHE A 62 41.96 -7.65 -22.12
N ARG A 63 42.49 -8.16 -21.01
CA ARG A 63 41.78 -9.04 -20.07
C ARG A 63 41.40 -8.24 -18.84
N ILE A 64 40.11 -8.15 -18.58
CA ILE A 64 39.53 -7.41 -17.47
C ILE A 64 39.00 -8.42 -16.46
N CYS A 65 39.35 -8.23 -15.20
CA CYS A 65 38.88 -9.05 -14.09
C CYS A 65 38.38 -8.13 -12.98
N LEU A 66 37.09 -8.24 -12.66
CA LEU A 66 36.45 -7.51 -11.58
C LEU A 66 36.21 -8.46 -10.41
N LYS A 67 36.61 -8.04 -9.20
CA LYS A 67 36.46 -8.86 -7.98
C LYS A 67 36.17 -8.01 -6.76
N HIS A 68 35.85 -8.70 -5.67
CA HIS A 68 35.68 -8.08 -4.35
C HIS A 68 36.93 -7.32 -3.92
N TYR A 69 36.77 -6.37 -3.02
CA TYR A 69 37.89 -5.60 -2.46
C TYR A 69 38.90 -6.55 -1.78
N GLN A 70 40.17 -6.39 -2.12
CA GLN A 70 41.29 -7.10 -1.50
C GLN A 70 42.33 -6.07 -1.04
N ALA A 71 42.82 -6.22 0.19
CA ALA A 71 43.86 -5.32 0.71
C ALA A 71 45.17 -5.40 -0.10
N ASN A 72 45.48 -6.60 -0.62
CA ASN A 72 46.52 -6.82 -1.60
C ASN A 72 45.91 -7.54 -2.81
N VAL A 73 45.83 -6.86 -3.94
CA VAL A 73 45.09 -7.33 -5.11
C VAL A 73 45.86 -8.46 -5.79
N SER A 74 45.32 -9.68 -5.73
CA SER A 74 45.87 -10.81 -6.48
C SER A 74 45.32 -10.79 -7.91
N PRO A 75 46.17 -10.93 -8.95
CA PRO A 75 45.72 -11.05 -10.33
C PRO A 75 45.14 -12.43 -10.66
N GLU A 76 45.32 -13.42 -9.78
CA GLU A 76 44.87 -14.79 -10.01
C GLU A 76 43.34 -14.89 -10.04
N PRO A 77 42.76 -15.81 -10.84
CA PRO A 77 41.33 -16.11 -10.79
C PRO A 77 40.92 -16.64 -9.39
N PRO A 78 39.64 -16.50 -8.98
CA PRO A 78 38.48 -16.14 -9.80
C PRO A 78 38.17 -14.64 -9.84
N CYS A 79 37.56 -14.20 -10.95
CA CYS A 79 36.96 -12.87 -11.07
C CYS A 79 35.54 -12.91 -10.50
N THR A 80 35.41 -12.68 -9.19
CA THR A 80 34.15 -12.90 -8.46
C THR A 80 32.97 -12.06 -8.96
N TYR A 81 33.23 -10.91 -9.59
CA TYR A 81 32.21 -10.04 -10.16
C TYR A 81 32.12 -10.14 -11.69
N GLY A 82 32.86 -11.07 -12.29
CA GLY A 82 32.92 -11.29 -13.73
C GLY A 82 34.27 -10.89 -14.33
N GLY A 83 34.55 -11.49 -15.48
CA GLY A 83 35.72 -11.19 -16.30
C GLY A 83 35.31 -11.01 -17.76
N ALA A 84 36.04 -10.18 -18.49
CA ALA A 84 35.81 -9.91 -19.89
C ALA A 84 37.14 -9.87 -20.65
N VAL A 85 37.12 -10.29 -21.92
CA VAL A 85 38.28 -10.22 -22.81
C VAL A 85 37.86 -9.42 -24.03
N THR A 86 38.63 -8.40 -24.38
CA THR A 86 38.37 -7.59 -25.58
C THR A 86 38.98 -8.27 -26.81
N PRO A 87 38.50 -7.96 -28.03
CA PRO A 87 39.31 -8.21 -29.22
C PRO A 87 40.58 -7.34 -29.21
N VAL A 88 41.44 -7.53 -30.20
CA VAL A 88 42.57 -6.62 -30.43
C VAL A 88 42.04 -5.22 -30.75
N LEU A 89 42.39 -4.24 -29.91
CA LEU A 89 41.87 -2.86 -30.01
C LEU A 89 42.83 -1.90 -30.71
N GLY A 90 44.11 -2.25 -30.79
CA GLY A 90 45.11 -1.45 -31.49
C GLY A 90 46.53 -1.97 -31.31
N SER A 91 47.47 -1.24 -31.89
CA SER A 91 48.89 -1.60 -31.88
C SER A 91 49.72 -0.57 -31.13
N ASN A 92 50.62 -1.02 -30.26
CA ASN A 92 51.52 -0.18 -29.46
C ASN A 92 50.79 0.90 -28.65
N SER A 93 50.72 2.14 -29.16
CA SER A 93 50.03 3.27 -28.53
C SER A 93 48.85 3.68 -29.39
N PHE A 94 47.65 3.70 -28.82
CA PHE A 94 46.42 3.95 -29.56
C PHE A 94 45.31 4.52 -28.67
N GLN A 95 44.41 5.25 -29.31
CA GLN A 95 43.10 5.60 -28.75
C GLN A 95 42.16 4.43 -28.97
N VAL A 96 41.39 4.07 -27.95
CA VAL A 96 40.50 2.91 -28.02
C VAL A 96 39.26 3.29 -28.83
N PRO A 97 38.93 2.56 -29.92
CA PRO A 97 37.77 2.87 -30.74
C PRO A 97 36.46 2.64 -29.97
N GLU A 98 35.43 3.43 -30.25
CA GLU A 98 34.11 3.26 -29.62
C GLU A 98 33.39 1.99 -30.08
N THR A 99 33.54 1.63 -31.36
CA THR A 99 33.02 0.39 -31.95
C THR A 99 34.06 -0.21 -32.89
N THR A 100 34.08 -1.54 -33.01
CA THR A 100 34.87 -2.21 -34.04
C THR A 100 33.96 -3.02 -34.97
N SER A 101 34.06 -2.75 -36.28
CA SER A 101 33.19 -3.34 -37.32
C SER A 101 33.28 -4.86 -37.41
N ASP A 102 34.43 -5.43 -37.03
CA ASP A 102 34.76 -6.82 -37.34
C ASP A 102 34.39 -7.78 -36.21
N ASN A 103 34.10 -7.30 -34.99
CA ASN A 103 33.92 -8.15 -33.80
C ASN A 103 32.75 -7.75 -32.88
N PHE A 104 31.82 -6.90 -33.34
CA PHE A 104 30.68 -6.41 -32.53
C PHE A 104 31.06 -5.83 -31.15
N PHE A 105 32.32 -5.42 -30.96
CA PHE A 105 32.76 -4.83 -29.70
C PHE A 105 32.25 -3.39 -29.61
N THR A 106 31.66 -3.07 -28.47
CA THR A 106 31.32 -1.72 -28.07
C THR A 106 32.17 -1.36 -26.86
N ASN A 107 32.81 -0.19 -26.88
CA ASN A 107 33.65 0.32 -25.80
C ASN A 107 32.80 0.83 -24.63
N SER A 108 32.11 -0.13 -24.02
CA SER A 108 31.31 -0.04 -22.82
C SER A 108 31.21 -1.46 -22.29
N ILE A 109 32.32 -1.93 -21.71
CA ILE A 109 32.41 -3.28 -21.14
C ILE A 109 31.48 -3.31 -19.92
N ARG A 110 30.50 -4.22 -19.93
CA ARG A 110 29.43 -4.28 -18.94
C ARG A 110 29.55 -5.55 -18.10
N PHE A 111 29.52 -5.37 -16.78
CA PHE A 111 29.39 -6.46 -15.82
C PHE A 111 28.06 -6.30 -15.10
N ALA A 112 27.16 -7.24 -15.34
CA ALA A 112 25.84 -7.24 -14.74
C ALA A 112 25.90 -7.84 -13.32
N PHE A 113 25.26 -7.17 -12.36
CA PHE A 113 25.23 -7.58 -10.95
C PHE A 113 23.82 -8.00 -10.56
N GLY A 114 23.67 -9.25 -10.11
CA GLY A 114 22.41 -9.76 -9.53
C GLY A 114 22.33 -9.65 -8.01
N PHE A 115 23.18 -8.82 -7.39
CA PHE A 115 23.27 -8.64 -5.94
C PHE A 115 23.62 -7.19 -5.60
N THR A 116 23.40 -6.79 -4.34
CA THR A 116 23.66 -5.44 -3.84
C THR A 116 25.09 -4.99 -4.12
N TRP A 117 25.24 -3.82 -4.76
CA TRP A 117 26.56 -3.24 -5.01
C TRP A 117 27.27 -2.94 -3.68
N PRO A 118 28.47 -3.50 -3.43
CA PRO A 118 29.18 -3.36 -2.16
C PRO A 118 29.85 -1.99 -1.97
N GLY A 119 29.87 -1.12 -2.98
CA GLY A 119 30.59 0.15 -2.95
C GLY A 119 32.11 0.02 -3.13
N THR A 120 32.71 -1.14 -2.86
CA THR A 120 34.17 -1.36 -2.98
C THR A 120 34.49 -2.54 -3.88
N PHE A 121 35.56 -2.42 -4.66
CA PHE A 121 35.97 -3.45 -5.62
C PHE A 121 37.48 -3.43 -5.85
N SER A 122 37.97 -4.53 -6.42
CA SER A 122 39.29 -4.58 -7.04
C SER A 122 39.15 -4.81 -8.54
N LEU A 123 39.82 -3.98 -9.33
CA LEU A 123 39.82 -4.04 -10.79
C LEU A 123 41.24 -4.36 -11.27
N ILE A 124 41.33 -5.40 -12.07
CA ILE A 124 42.55 -5.81 -12.74
C ILE A 124 42.34 -5.67 -14.25
N ILE A 125 43.22 -4.93 -14.90
CA ILE A 125 43.25 -4.79 -16.35
C ILE A 125 44.63 -5.20 -16.82
N GLU A 126 44.69 -6.23 -17.64
CA GLU A 126 45.91 -6.72 -18.26
C GLU A 126 45.90 -6.32 -19.73
N ALA A 127 46.95 -5.64 -20.18
CA ALA A 127 47.23 -5.44 -21.59
C ALA A 127 48.12 -6.60 -22.06
N LEU A 128 47.65 -7.37 -23.05
CA LEU A 128 48.34 -8.54 -23.58
C LEU A 128 48.56 -8.42 -25.08
N HIS A 129 49.60 -9.10 -25.56
CA HIS A 129 49.88 -9.26 -26.98
C HIS A 129 49.29 -10.57 -27.51
N THR A 130 48.81 -10.58 -28.75
CA THR A 130 48.54 -11.83 -29.47
C THR A 130 49.02 -11.80 -30.92
N ASP A 131 49.49 -12.95 -31.40
CA ASP A 131 49.84 -13.20 -32.80
C ASP A 131 48.63 -13.68 -33.63
N SER A 132 47.61 -14.24 -32.98
CA SER A 132 46.40 -14.82 -33.60
C SER A 132 45.12 -14.45 -32.82
N PRO A 133 43.97 -14.22 -33.48
CA PRO A 133 42.69 -14.05 -32.79
C PRO A 133 42.24 -15.29 -32.00
N ASP A 134 42.73 -16.49 -32.34
CA ASP A 134 42.38 -17.75 -31.63
C ASP A 134 43.06 -17.88 -30.25
N ASP A 135 44.06 -17.02 -29.98
CA ASP A 135 44.91 -17.06 -28.79
C ASP A 135 44.35 -16.29 -27.58
N LEU A 136 43.18 -15.67 -27.70
CA LEU A 136 42.57 -14.79 -26.68
C LEU A 136 42.19 -15.50 -25.36
N SER A 137 42.17 -16.83 -25.35
CA SER A 137 41.86 -17.67 -24.18
C SER A 137 43.08 -18.27 -23.49
N THR A 138 44.29 -18.11 -24.07
CA THR A 138 45.50 -18.76 -23.57
C THR A 138 46.14 -17.97 -22.43
N GLU A 139 46.35 -18.62 -21.27
CA GLU A 139 47.07 -18.03 -20.12
C GLU A 139 48.59 -18.09 -20.33
N ASN A 140 49.10 -17.50 -21.41
CA ASN A 140 50.54 -17.41 -21.62
C ASN A 140 51.12 -16.15 -20.95
N PRO A 141 51.86 -16.27 -19.83
CA PRO A 141 52.41 -15.12 -19.11
C PRO A 141 53.47 -14.34 -19.92
N GLU A 142 54.09 -14.96 -20.93
CA GLU A 142 55.09 -14.30 -21.78
C GLU A 142 54.49 -13.23 -22.70
N ARG A 143 53.16 -13.22 -22.86
CA ARG A 143 52.44 -12.26 -23.70
C ARG A 143 51.98 -11.00 -22.97
N LEU A 144 52.24 -10.90 -21.66
CA LEU A 144 51.81 -9.76 -20.84
C LEU A 144 52.64 -8.50 -21.20
N ILE A 145 51.95 -7.44 -21.62
CA ILE A 145 52.58 -6.12 -21.88
C ILE A 145 52.61 -5.33 -20.58
N SER A 146 51.47 -5.23 -19.90
CA SER A 146 51.34 -4.49 -18.65
C SER A 146 50.16 -5.02 -17.84
N ARG A 147 50.27 -4.92 -16.52
CA ARG A 147 49.20 -5.29 -15.60
C ARG A 147 48.92 -4.10 -14.70
N MET A 148 47.67 -3.70 -14.69
CA MET A 148 47.11 -2.77 -13.75
C MET A 148 46.33 -3.52 -12.67
N THR A 149 46.57 -3.19 -11.41
CA THR A 149 45.71 -3.57 -10.30
C THR A 149 45.33 -2.32 -9.51
N THR A 150 44.04 -2.15 -9.23
CA THR A 150 43.55 -1.06 -8.38
C THR A 150 42.43 -1.54 -7.48
N GLN A 151 42.31 -0.91 -6.32
CA GLN A 151 41.21 -1.08 -5.38
C GLN A 151 40.58 0.29 -5.15
N ARG A 152 39.26 0.35 -5.29
CA ARG A 152 38.53 1.62 -5.30
C ARG A 152 37.22 1.49 -4.54
N HIS A 153 36.75 2.64 -4.08
CA HIS A 153 35.38 2.85 -3.67
C HIS A 153 34.66 3.63 -4.78
N LEU A 154 33.44 3.22 -5.12
CA LEU A 154 32.61 3.84 -6.14
C LEU A 154 31.17 3.84 -5.66
N THR A 155 30.60 5.04 -5.59
CA THR A 155 29.18 5.24 -5.37
C THR A 155 28.40 5.00 -6.67
N VAL A 156 27.15 4.56 -6.53
CA VAL A 156 26.24 4.41 -7.68
C VAL A 156 25.92 5.79 -8.26
N GLY A 157 25.90 5.89 -9.58
CA GLY A 157 25.55 7.12 -10.29
C GLY A 157 25.81 7.06 -11.79
N GLU A 158 25.20 7.99 -12.53
CA GLU A 158 25.38 8.10 -13.98
C GLU A 158 26.71 8.77 -14.37
N GLU A 159 27.35 9.48 -13.44
CA GLU A 159 28.62 10.18 -13.71
C GLU A 159 29.79 9.20 -13.84
N TRP A 160 30.63 9.44 -14.85
CA TRP A 160 31.83 8.64 -15.12
C TRP A 160 32.98 9.05 -14.20
N SER A 161 33.50 8.11 -13.42
CA SER A 161 34.77 8.27 -12.71
C SER A 161 35.92 7.95 -13.65
N GLN A 162 36.84 8.90 -13.85
CA GLN A 162 38.00 8.72 -14.73
C GLN A 162 39.28 8.54 -13.93
N ASP A 163 40.18 7.69 -14.43
CA ASP A 163 41.45 7.39 -13.79
C ASP A 163 42.55 7.12 -14.83
N LEU A 164 43.81 7.20 -14.39
CA LEU A 164 45.00 7.00 -15.21
C LEU A 164 45.97 6.09 -14.47
N HIS A 165 46.25 4.94 -15.06
CA HIS A 165 47.26 4.04 -14.54
C HIS A 165 48.58 4.22 -15.27
N THR A 166 49.65 4.47 -14.51
CA THR A 166 51.02 4.53 -15.03
C THR A 166 51.82 3.35 -14.50
N GLY A 167 51.99 2.32 -15.33
CA GLY A 167 52.73 1.10 -15.02
C GLY A 167 54.06 1.07 -15.76
N GLY A 168 55.15 1.49 -15.11
CA GLY A 168 56.48 1.55 -15.72
C GLY A 168 56.55 2.47 -16.94
N ARG A 169 56.54 1.90 -18.15
CA ARG A 169 56.54 2.63 -19.44
C ARG A 169 55.23 2.49 -20.20
N THR A 170 54.14 2.13 -19.51
CA THR A 170 52.81 2.04 -20.10
C THR A 170 51.84 2.92 -19.34
N GLU A 171 50.92 3.55 -20.05
CA GLU A 171 49.88 4.39 -19.46
C GLU A 171 48.52 3.93 -20.00
N LEU A 172 47.55 3.73 -19.12
CA LEU A 172 46.19 3.36 -19.48
C LEU A 172 45.22 4.36 -18.87
N LYS A 173 44.49 5.08 -19.74
CA LYS A 173 43.41 5.98 -19.36
C LYS A 173 42.08 5.27 -19.52
N TYR A 174 41.25 5.28 -18.49
CA TYR A 174 39.97 4.57 -18.48
C TYR A 174 38.96 5.30 -17.58
N SER A 175 37.69 5.00 -17.80
CA SER A 175 36.60 5.51 -16.96
C SER A 175 35.63 4.40 -16.61
N TYR A 176 35.04 4.48 -15.43
CA TYR A 176 34.09 3.51 -14.92
C TYR A 176 32.96 4.18 -14.16
N ARG A 177 31.80 3.51 -14.12
CA ARG A 177 30.65 3.91 -13.30
C ARG A 177 29.80 2.69 -12.95
N PHE A 178 28.91 2.84 -11.98
CA PHE A 178 27.93 1.83 -11.64
C PHE A 178 26.54 2.45 -11.69
N VAL A 179 25.64 1.88 -12.49
CA VAL A 179 24.29 2.40 -12.70
C VAL A 179 23.29 1.31 -12.30
N CYS A 180 22.22 1.69 -11.61
CA CYS A 180 21.14 0.76 -11.32
C CYS A 180 20.37 0.37 -12.58
N ASP A 181 19.83 -0.84 -12.59
CA ASP A 181 18.89 -1.23 -13.63
C ASP A 181 17.53 -0.56 -13.44
N GLU A 182 16.68 -0.64 -14.47
CA GLU A 182 15.35 -0.07 -14.41
C GLU A 182 14.58 -0.57 -13.18
N HIS A 183 13.94 0.35 -12.47
CA HIS A 183 13.19 0.09 -11.23
C HIS A 183 14.05 -0.28 -10.00
N TYR A 184 15.38 -0.24 -10.07
CA TYR A 184 16.25 -0.40 -8.91
C TYR A 184 16.81 0.95 -8.42
N TYR A 185 16.88 1.11 -7.11
CA TYR A 185 17.26 2.36 -6.44
C TYR A 185 18.15 2.10 -5.22
N GLY A 186 18.63 3.21 -4.65
CA GLY A 186 19.46 3.26 -3.45
C GLY A 186 20.95 3.10 -3.75
N ASP A 187 21.78 3.33 -2.74
CA ASP A 187 23.24 3.40 -2.87
C ASP A 187 23.91 2.09 -3.30
N GLY A 188 23.16 0.98 -3.25
CA GLY A 188 23.60 -0.35 -3.67
C GLY A 188 22.73 -0.98 -4.75
N CYS A 189 21.81 -0.21 -5.36
CA CYS A 189 20.79 -0.69 -6.31
C CYS A 189 19.96 -1.88 -5.80
N SER A 190 19.71 -1.96 -4.49
CA SER A 190 19.05 -3.12 -3.86
C SER A 190 17.55 -2.92 -3.66
N VAL A 191 17.05 -1.69 -3.77
CA VAL A 191 15.63 -1.37 -3.55
C VAL A 191 14.90 -1.45 -4.88
N PHE A 192 13.98 -2.39 -5.01
CA PHE A 192 13.13 -2.50 -6.19
C PHE A 192 11.83 -1.72 -6.00
N CYS A 193 11.52 -0.81 -6.93
CA CYS A 193 10.25 -0.11 -6.96
C CYS A 193 9.79 0.17 -8.39
N ARG A 194 8.54 -0.23 -8.69
CA ARG A 194 7.85 0.14 -9.92
C ARG A 194 6.51 0.76 -9.57
N SER A 195 6.27 1.98 -10.04
CA SER A 195 5.00 2.70 -9.79
C SER A 195 3.80 1.90 -10.31
N ARG A 196 2.69 1.95 -9.58
CA ARG A 196 1.46 1.20 -9.89
C ARG A 196 0.20 1.97 -9.49
N ASP A 197 -0.88 1.68 -10.19
CA ASP A 197 -2.22 2.23 -9.92
C ASP A 197 -3.28 1.17 -10.26
N ASP A 198 -3.30 0.10 -9.47
CA ASP A 198 -4.17 -1.06 -9.68
C ASP A 198 -4.53 -1.72 -8.33
N ALA A 199 -5.23 -2.85 -8.36
CA ALA A 199 -5.70 -3.53 -7.15
C ALA A 199 -4.59 -3.96 -6.17
N PHE A 200 -3.32 -4.04 -6.62
CA PHE A 200 -2.18 -4.39 -5.78
C PHE A 200 -1.48 -3.18 -5.15
N GLY A 201 -1.86 -1.95 -5.53
CA GLY A 201 -1.33 -0.75 -4.92
C GLY A 201 -1.47 0.50 -5.80
N HIS A 202 -1.54 1.64 -5.11
CA HIS A 202 -1.68 2.97 -5.70
C HIS A 202 -0.53 3.87 -5.21
N PHE A 203 0.62 3.81 -5.89
CA PHE A 203 1.83 4.50 -5.44
C PHE A 203 2.80 4.84 -6.57
N ASN A 204 3.67 5.82 -6.27
CA ASN A 204 4.83 6.16 -7.06
C ASN A 204 6.13 5.86 -6.31
N CYS A 205 7.20 5.61 -7.05
CA CYS A 205 8.54 5.44 -6.50
C CYS A 205 9.20 6.80 -6.28
N GLY A 206 9.73 7.01 -5.08
CA GLY A 206 10.55 8.19 -4.77
C GLY A 206 11.99 8.05 -5.27
N GLU A 207 12.85 8.99 -4.90
CA GLU A 207 14.23 9.09 -5.42
C GLU A 207 15.12 7.93 -4.95
N ARG A 208 14.85 7.34 -3.78
CA ARG A 208 15.59 6.20 -3.23
C ARG A 208 14.83 4.89 -3.38
N GLY A 209 13.76 4.87 -4.18
CA GLY A 209 12.87 3.73 -4.38
C GLY A 209 11.87 3.51 -3.24
N GLU A 210 11.69 4.49 -2.36
CA GLU A 210 10.63 4.47 -1.36
C GLU A 210 9.25 4.50 -2.02
N ILE A 211 8.30 3.78 -1.43
CA ILE A 211 6.90 3.77 -1.86
C ILE A 211 6.22 5.03 -1.34
N VAL A 212 5.75 5.88 -2.25
CA VAL A 212 4.99 7.09 -1.94
C VAL A 212 3.54 6.87 -2.37
N CYS A 213 2.65 6.71 -1.39
CA CYS A 213 1.24 6.46 -1.67
C CYS A 213 0.59 7.64 -2.41
N ASN A 214 -0.26 7.30 -3.38
CA ASN A 214 -1.12 8.27 -4.03
C ASN A 214 -2.11 8.86 -3.01
N THR A 215 -2.59 10.07 -3.28
CA THR A 215 -3.55 10.75 -2.39
C THR A 215 -4.77 9.87 -2.13
N GLY A 216 -5.09 9.68 -0.85
CA GLY A 216 -6.23 8.84 -0.44
C GLY A 216 -5.88 7.38 -0.18
N TRP A 217 -4.62 6.96 -0.28
CA TRP A 217 -4.18 5.59 0.00
C TRP A 217 -3.12 5.54 1.11
N LYS A 218 -3.09 4.44 1.86
CA LYS A 218 -2.18 4.19 2.97
C LYS A 218 -1.79 2.70 3.05
N GLY A 219 -0.94 2.38 4.01
CA GLY A 219 -0.41 1.03 4.22
C GLY A 219 0.93 0.82 3.52
N GLN A 220 1.56 -0.32 3.78
CA GLN A 220 2.92 -0.62 3.28
C GLN A 220 3.02 -0.65 1.75
N TYR A 221 1.94 -1.05 1.08
CA TYR A 221 1.85 -1.14 -0.38
C TYR A 221 0.79 -0.20 -0.97
N CYS A 222 0.30 0.76 -0.18
CA CYS A 222 -0.71 1.73 -0.61
C CYS A 222 -1.98 1.09 -1.18
N THR A 223 -2.42 0.01 -0.53
CA THR A 223 -3.63 -0.77 -0.87
C THR A 223 -4.84 -0.36 -0.05
N ASP A 224 -4.61 0.22 1.13
CA ASP A 224 -5.68 0.53 2.06
C ASP A 224 -6.19 1.95 1.78
N PRO A 225 -7.48 2.15 1.52
CA PRO A 225 -8.02 3.49 1.33
C PRO A 225 -8.01 4.28 2.64
N ILE A 226 -7.77 5.59 2.53
CA ILE A 226 -7.95 6.54 3.61
C ILE A 226 -9.42 6.95 3.62
N CYS A 227 -10.13 6.57 4.68
CA CYS A 227 -11.55 6.88 4.83
C CYS A 227 -11.79 8.39 4.98
N LEU A 228 -13.07 8.79 4.92
CA LEU A 228 -13.46 10.17 5.19
C LEU A 228 -12.86 10.67 6.51
N PRO A 229 -12.26 11.88 6.56
CA PRO A 229 -11.74 12.42 7.81
C PRO A 229 -12.83 12.50 8.89
N GLY A 230 -12.54 11.92 10.05
CA GLY A 230 -13.49 11.83 11.18
C GLY A 230 -14.39 10.59 11.16
N CYS A 231 -14.29 9.71 10.16
CA CYS A 231 -14.96 8.41 10.18
C CYS A 231 -14.51 7.62 11.42
N ASP A 232 -15.47 7.05 12.15
CA ASP A 232 -15.23 6.30 13.37
C ASP A 232 -14.32 5.09 13.12
N GLU A 233 -13.35 4.86 14.01
CA GLU A 233 -12.32 3.83 13.83
C GLU A 233 -12.83 2.40 14.06
N GLU A 234 -13.83 2.22 14.93
CA GLU A 234 -14.37 0.91 15.27
C GLU A 234 -15.58 0.55 14.39
N HIS A 235 -16.44 1.54 14.15
CA HIS A 235 -17.76 1.40 13.54
C HIS A 235 -17.80 1.84 12.06
N GLY A 236 -16.78 2.57 11.60
CA GLY A 236 -16.60 2.98 10.22
C GLY A 236 -15.63 2.09 9.45
N PHE A 237 -15.82 2.00 8.13
CA PHE A 237 -14.85 1.45 7.19
C PHE A 237 -15.03 2.06 5.81
N CYS A 238 -14.09 1.85 4.88
CA CYS A 238 -14.20 2.36 3.53
C CYS A 238 -13.57 1.40 2.53
N ASP A 239 -14.21 1.26 1.36
CA ASP A 239 -13.66 0.50 0.23
C ASP A 239 -13.00 1.43 -0.79
N LYS A 240 -13.29 2.73 -0.71
CA LYS A 240 -12.73 3.78 -1.57
C LYS A 240 -12.29 4.97 -0.73
N PRO A 241 -11.26 5.71 -1.18
CA PRO A 241 -10.81 6.91 -0.47
C PRO A 241 -11.93 7.93 -0.28
N GLY A 242 -12.02 8.50 0.92
CA GLY A 242 -13.01 9.54 1.26
C GLY A 242 -14.44 9.05 1.50
N GLU A 243 -14.70 7.74 1.43
CA GLU A 243 -15.97 7.17 1.88
C GLU A 243 -15.95 6.84 3.38
N CYS A 244 -17.13 6.73 3.99
CA CYS A 244 -17.32 6.18 5.33
C CYS A 244 -18.60 5.33 5.32
N LYS A 245 -18.44 4.02 5.41
CA LYS A 245 -19.51 3.03 5.49
C LYS A 245 -19.63 2.54 6.92
N CYS A 246 -20.86 2.47 7.40
CA CYS A 246 -21.11 2.11 8.79
C CYS A 246 -21.31 0.60 8.94
N ARG A 247 -20.76 0.06 10.02
CA ARG A 247 -21.06 -1.28 10.48
C ARG A 247 -22.51 -1.37 10.96
N VAL A 248 -23.00 -2.59 11.04
CA VAL A 248 -24.38 -2.89 11.48
C VAL A 248 -24.63 -2.28 12.85
N GLY A 249 -25.70 -1.51 12.97
CA GLY A 249 -26.09 -0.83 14.21
C GLY A 249 -25.66 0.62 14.33
N PHE A 250 -24.87 1.13 13.38
CA PHE A 250 -24.40 2.52 13.34
C PHE A 250 -24.84 3.24 12.07
N ARG A 251 -24.94 4.56 12.16
CA ARG A 251 -25.38 5.47 11.08
C ARG A 251 -24.69 6.82 11.22
N GLY A 252 -25.12 7.77 10.39
CA GLY A 252 -24.53 9.11 10.36
C GLY A 252 -23.41 9.21 9.32
N ARG A 253 -22.87 10.41 9.15
CA ARG A 253 -21.80 10.68 8.17
C ARG A 253 -20.47 10.05 8.59
N TYR A 254 -20.26 9.94 9.90
CA TYR A 254 -19.02 9.46 10.50
C TYR A 254 -19.18 8.09 11.18
N CYS A 255 -20.37 7.49 11.13
CA CYS A 255 -20.66 6.19 11.75
C CYS A 255 -20.53 6.17 13.28
N ASP A 256 -20.66 7.34 13.90
CA ASP A 256 -20.62 7.61 15.33
C ASP A 256 -22.02 7.62 15.98
N ASP A 257 -23.09 7.64 15.18
CA ASP A 257 -24.46 7.59 15.70
C ASP A 257 -24.99 6.15 15.78
N CYS A 258 -25.49 5.74 16.95
CA CYS A 258 -26.20 4.46 17.09
C CYS A 258 -27.56 4.47 16.37
N ILE A 259 -27.96 3.30 15.88
CA ILE A 259 -29.30 3.02 15.38
C ILE A 259 -30.17 2.57 16.56
N ARG A 260 -31.25 3.32 16.80
CA ARG A 260 -32.27 2.98 17.82
C ARG A 260 -33.02 1.70 17.44
N TYR A 261 -33.60 1.03 18.43
CA TYR A 261 -34.44 -0.16 18.18
C TYR A 261 -35.54 0.15 17.14
N PRO A 262 -35.82 -0.74 16.15
CA PRO A 262 -36.87 -0.52 15.17
C PRO A 262 -38.24 -0.30 15.82
N GLY A 263 -38.86 0.86 15.60
CA GLY A 263 -40.11 1.26 16.25
C GLY A 263 -39.94 2.16 17.48
N CYS A 264 -38.71 2.47 17.88
CA CYS A 264 -38.44 3.44 18.94
C CYS A 264 -38.94 4.84 18.55
N LEU A 265 -39.94 5.34 19.28
CA LEU A 265 -40.58 6.62 18.99
C LEU A 265 -39.89 7.76 19.75
N HIS A 266 -40.16 7.88 21.06
CA HIS A 266 -39.63 8.93 21.93
C HIS A 266 -38.46 8.45 22.80
N GLY A 267 -37.42 7.91 22.15
CA GLY A 267 -36.24 7.40 22.84
C GLY A 267 -34.92 7.70 22.13
N THR A 268 -33.82 7.50 22.86
CA THR A 268 -32.43 7.65 22.41
C THR A 268 -31.67 6.33 22.53
N CYS A 269 -30.43 6.27 22.06
CA CYS A 269 -29.56 5.12 22.23
C CYS A 269 -28.16 5.57 22.66
N GLN A 270 -27.43 4.69 23.35
CA GLN A 270 -25.99 4.84 23.58
C GLN A 270 -25.23 3.71 22.88
N GLN A 271 -25.85 2.54 22.76
CA GLN A 271 -25.40 1.42 21.92
C GLN A 271 -26.49 1.06 20.91
N PRO A 272 -26.14 0.36 19.81
CA PRO A 272 -27.11 -0.08 18.82
C PRO A 272 -28.27 -0.85 19.44
N TRP A 273 -29.45 -0.68 18.85
CA TRP A 273 -30.69 -1.39 19.21
C TRP A 273 -31.23 -1.08 20.60
N GLN A 274 -30.79 0.01 21.23
CA GLN A 274 -31.41 0.53 22.44
C GLN A 274 -32.56 1.48 22.12
N CYS A 275 -33.48 1.61 23.08
CA CYS A 275 -34.53 2.64 23.08
C CYS A 275 -34.71 3.16 24.51
N ASN A 276 -33.85 4.11 24.89
CA ASN A 276 -33.88 4.74 26.20
C ASN A 276 -34.92 5.86 26.17
N CYS A 277 -36.07 5.65 26.80
CA CYS A 277 -37.19 6.58 26.75
C CYS A 277 -36.81 7.93 27.33
N GLN A 278 -37.27 8.98 26.65
CA GLN A 278 -37.21 10.34 27.16
C GLN A 278 -38.15 10.49 28.35
N GLU A 279 -37.93 11.52 29.16
CA GLU A 279 -38.78 11.81 30.31
C GLU A 279 -40.26 11.93 29.89
N GLY A 280 -41.15 11.30 30.66
CA GLY A 280 -42.59 11.26 30.36
C GLY A 280 -43.02 10.15 29.39
N TRP A 281 -42.10 9.38 28.81
CA TRP A 281 -42.41 8.26 27.91
C TRP A 281 -42.01 6.91 28.51
N GLY A 282 -42.75 5.87 28.16
CA GLY A 282 -42.53 4.51 28.64
C GLY A 282 -42.83 3.41 27.62
N GLY A 283 -42.62 2.17 28.04
CA GLY A 283 -42.77 0.98 27.22
C GLY A 283 -41.51 0.65 26.40
N LEU A 284 -41.49 -0.56 25.81
CA LEU A 284 -40.34 -1.07 25.04
C LEU A 284 -39.96 -0.18 23.84
N PHE A 285 -40.95 0.49 23.25
CA PHE A 285 -40.78 1.35 22.08
C PHE A 285 -40.90 2.84 22.40
N CYS A 286 -40.98 3.21 23.69
CA CYS A 286 -41.20 4.58 24.14
C CYS A 286 -42.39 5.25 23.44
N ASN A 287 -43.49 4.50 23.32
CA ASN A 287 -44.73 4.90 22.67
C ASN A 287 -45.88 5.09 23.67
N GLN A 288 -45.64 4.85 24.96
CA GLN A 288 -46.62 5.07 26.02
C GLN A 288 -46.38 6.43 26.66
N ASP A 289 -47.36 7.32 26.59
CA ASP A 289 -47.30 8.64 27.23
C ASP A 289 -47.68 8.53 28.71
N LEU A 290 -46.70 8.62 29.60
CA LEU A 290 -46.90 8.49 31.05
C LEU A 290 -47.57 9.72 31.66
N ASN A 291 -47.65 10.82 30.90
CA ASN A 291 -48.22 12.10 31.31
C ASN A 291 -49.52 12.43 30.55
N TYR A 292 -50.22 11.39 30.08
CA TYR A 292 -51.42 11.48 29.23
C TYR A 292 -52.47 12.47 29.75
N CYS A 293 -52.78 12.45 31.05
CA CYS A 293 -53.74 13.37 31.67
C CYS A 293 -53.36 14.84 31.50
N THR A 294 -52.07 15.18 31.57
CA THR A 294 -51.59 16.55 31.44
C THR A 294 -51.55 17.02 29.98
N HIS A 295 -51.17 16.12 29.07
CA HIS A 295 -51.09 16.42 27.64
C HIS A 295 -52.48 16.49 26.98
N HIS A 296 -53.39 15.58 27.33
CA HIS A 296 -54.66 15.40 26.62
C HIS A 296 -55.91 15.83 27.41
N LYS A 297 -55.86 15.91 28.74
CA LYS A 297 -57.00 16.25 29.62
C LYS A 297 -58.33 15.57 29.22
N PRO A 298 -58.37 14.23 29.19
CA PRO A 298 -59.49 13.49 28.59
C PRO A 298 -60.79 13.53 29.42
N CYS A 299 -60.72 13.76 30.73
CA CYS A 299 -61.89 13.71 31.61
C CYS A 299 -62.77 14.97 31.51
N MET A 300 -64.08 14.76 31.37
CA MET A 300 -65.11 15.81 31.23
C MET A 300 -65.81 16.12 32.56
N ASN A 301 -66.70 17.11 32.57
CA ASN A 301 -67.58 17.48 33.69
C ASN A 301 -66.86 17.72 35.03
N GLY A 302 -65.63 18.22 34.96
CA GLY A 302 -64.80 18.51 36.12
C GLY A 302 -64.32 17.27 36.89
N ALA A 303 -64.31 16.09 36.24
CA ALA A 303 -63.73 14.88 36.77
C ALA A 303 -62.21 14.98 36.93
N THR A 304 -61.65 14.17 37.84
CA THR A 304 -60.20 14.16 38.10
C THR A 304 -59.53 13.06 37.26
N CYS A 305 -58.54 13.44 36.46
CA CYS A 305 -57.75 12.50 35.65
C CYS A 305 -56.55 11.97 36.45
N THR A 306 -56.32 10.66 36.41
CA THR A 306 -55.11 10.03 36.95
C THR A 306 -54.45 9.13 35.90
N ASN A 307 -53.12 9.27 35.75
CA ASN A 307 -52.34 8.41 34.85
C ASN A 307 -52.18 7.01 35.48
N THR A 308 -52.35 5.96 34.68
CA THR A 308 -52.23 4.57 35.16
C THR A 308 -50.86 3.95 34.90
N GLY A 309 -49.92 4.69 34.30
CA GLY A 309 -48.51 4.30 34.15
C GLY A 309 -48.19 3.39 32.95
N GLN A 310 -49.17 3.00 32.14
CA GLN A 310 -48.99 2.20 30.91
C GLN A 310 -49.36 2.97 29.63
N GLY A 311 -49.21 4.30 29.65
CA GLY A 311 -49.72 5.15 28.55
C GLY A 311 -51.23 5.30 28.54
N SER A 312 -51.88 5.06 29.68
CA SER A 312 -53.33 5.08 29.84
C SER A 312 -53.73 5.96 31.03
N TYR A 313 -55.01 6.27 31.12
CA TYR A 313 -55.60 7.16 32.10
C TYR A 313 -56.89 6.57 32.68
N THR A 314 -57.32 7.08 33.82
CA THR A 314 -58.65 6.86 34.36
C THR A 314 -59.25 8.17 34.86
N CYS A 315 -60.56 8.29 34.74
CA CYS A 315 -61.31 9.46 35.18
C CYS A 315 -62.13 9.12 36.42
N SER A 316 -61.88 9.84 37.51
CA SER A 316 -62.73 9.79 38.70
C SER A 316 -63.87 10.79 38.50
N CYS A 317 -65.02 10.24 38.12
CA CYS A 317 -66.24 11.01 37.86
C CYS A 317 -66.78 11.64 39.14
N LYS A 318 -67.29 12.87 39.00
CA LYS A 318 -68.11 13.46 40.05
C LYS A 318 -69.44 12.69 40.19
N PRO A 319 -70.06 12.69 41.38
CA PRO A 319 -71.40 12.13 41.54
C PRO A 319 -72.38 12.70 40.50
N GLY A 320 -73.25 11.86 39.95
CA GLY A 320 -74.17 12.21 38.85
C GLY A 320 -73.59 12.01 37.44
N PHE A 321 -72.33 11.59 37.29
CA PHE A 321 -71.71 11.30 35.98
C PHE A 321 -71.10 9.90 35.92
N THR A 322 -71.12 9.30 34.72
CA THR A 322 -70.56 7.99 34.38
C THR A 322 -69.96 8.01 32.96
N GLY A 323 -69.43 6.88 32.49
CA GLY A 323 -68.68 6.78 31.24
C GLY A 323 -67.16 6.82 31.44
N ALA A 324 -66.40 6.49 30.39
CA ALA A 324 -64.93 6.36 30.50
C ALA A 324 -64.22 7.70 30.69
N SER A 325 -64.82 8.77 30.18
CA SER A 325 -64.39 10.16 30.32
C SER A 325 -65.34 10.99 31.20
N CYS A 326 -66.27 10.35 31.91
CA CYS A 326 -67.33 11.00 32.70
C CYS A 326 -68.27 11.86 31.85
N GLU A 327 -68.50 11.46 30.60
CA GLU A 327 -69.25 12.17 29.58
C GLU A 327 -70.77 11.95 29.66
N ILE A 328 -71.22 10.95 30.43
CA ILE A 328 -72.63 10.54 30.52
C ILE A 328 -73.20 11.03 31.86
N GLU A 329 -74.27 11.82 31.84
CA GLU A 329 -75.06 12.12 33.05
C GLU A 329 -75.86 10.88 33.48
N VAL A 330 -75.84 10.57 34.77
CA VAL A 330 -76.59 9.46 35.35
C VAL A 330 -78.05 9.88 35.45
N ASN A 331 -78.95 9.11 34.85
CA ASN A 331 -80.37 9.33 35.03
C ASN A 331 -80.84 8.60 36.29
N GLU A 332 -81.00 9.33 37.40
CA GLU A 332 -81.42 8.72 38.67
C GLU A 332 -82.87 8.23 38.67
N CYS A 333 -83.67 8.56 37.64
CA CYS A 333 -85.01 8.04 37.44
C CYS A 333 -85.05 6.66 36.75
N SER A 334 -83.92 6.13 36.23
CA SER A 334 -83.92 4.87 35.46
C SER A 334 -84.48 3.68 36.23
N ASP A 335 -84.23 3.64 37.54
CA ASP A 335 -84.67 2.56 38.43
C ASP A 335 -86.06 2.79 39.03
N ASN A 336 -86.79 3.82 38.57
CA ASN A 336 -88.10 4.22 39.08
C ASN A 336 -88.15 4.36 40.61
N PRO A 337 -87.36 5.28 41.19
CA PRO A 337 -87.27 5.42 42.65
C PRO A 337 -88.56 5.99 43.28
N CYS A 338 -89.41 6.66 42.51
CA CYS A 338 -90.69 7.20 42.97
C CYS A 338 -91.72 6.07 43.14
N ARG A 339 -92.38 6.00 44.30
CA ARG A 339 -93.38 4.98 44.59
C ARG A 339 -94.79 5.53 44.36
N ASN A 340 -95.81 4.70 44.61
CA ASN A 340 -97.24 5.06 44.58
C ASN A 340 -97.73 5.78 43.29
N GLY A 341 -97.05 5.57 42.15
CA GLY A 341 -97.38 6.21 40.88
C GLY A 341 -96.89 7.66 40.72
N GLY A 342 -95.93 8.11 41.53
CA GLY A 342 -95.29 9.43 41.37
C GLY A 342 -94.46 9.52 40.08
N SER A 343 -94.48 10.70 39.44
CA SER A 343 -93.67 10.97 38.24
C SER A 343 -92.26 11.39 38.63
N CYS A 344 -91.24 10.76 38.06
CA CYS A 344 -89.84 11.06 38.35
C CYS A 344 -89.27 12.06 37.33
N THR A 345 -88.62 13.12 37.82
CA THR A 345 -87.83 14.05 37.01
C THR A 345 -86.37 13.95 37.42
N ASP A 346 -85.51 13.72 36.45
CA ASP A 346 -84.06 13.63 36.61
C ASP A 346 -83.44 14.99 36.93
N SER A 347 -82.36 15.02 37.71
CA SER A 347 -81.67 16.25 38.13
C SER A 347 -80.21 15.92 38.48
N GLU A 348 -79.30 16.89 38.41
CA GLU A 348 -77.86 16.60 38.63
C GLU A 348 -77.58 15.90 39.98
N ASN A 349 -77.15 14.63 39.91
CA ASN A 349 -76.86 13.75 41.04
C ASN A 349 -78.07 13.49 41.98
N THR A 350 -79.30 13.66 41.49
CA THR A 350 -80.52 13.51 42.29
C THR A 350 -81.78 13.35 41.44
N TYR A 351 -82.89 12.98 42.06
CA TYR A 351 -84.18 12.93 41.36
C TYR A 351 -85.26 13.65 42.16
N ILE A 352 -86.26 14.16 41.45
CA ILE A 352 -87.41 14.84 42.01
C ILE A 352 -88.65 14.02 41.68
N CYS A 353 -89.31 13.51 42.72
CA CYS A 353 -90.61 12.84 42.59
C CYS A 353 -91.75 13.86 42.72
N ALA A 354 -92.59 13.95 41.69
CA ALA A 354 -93.87 14.64 41.75
C ALA A 354 -94.95 13.67 42.27
N CYS A 355 -95.36 13.88 43.53
CA CYS A 355 -96.34 13.02 44.20
C CYS A 355 -97.79 13.32 43.74
N PRO A 356 -98.65 12.29 43.60
CA PRO A 356 -100.09 12.48 43.43
C PRO A 356 -100.75 13.12 44.67
N PRO A 357 -101.95 13.72 44.54
CA PRO A 357 -102.67 14.31 45.68
C PRO A 357 -102.84 13.31 46.84
N GLY A 358 -102.45 13.72 48.05
CA GLY A 358 -102.52 12.90 49.27
C GLY A 358 -101.21 12.22 49.68
N PHE A 359 -100.14 12.32 48.88
CA PHE A 359 -98.81 11.78 49.19
C PHE A 359 -97.77 12.91 49.33
N TYR A 360 -96.78 12.73 50.22
CA TYR A 360 -95.71 13.70 50.49
C TYR A 360 -94.38 13.00 50.77
N GLY A 361 -93.25 13.62 50.41
CA GLY A 361 -91.90 13.13 50.70
C GLY A 361 -90.99 13.10 49.46
N LYS A 362 -89.70 12.78 49.67
CA LYS A 362 -88.69 12.74 48.59
C LYS A 362 -88.62 11.42 47.80
N LYS A 363 -89.19 10.32 48.32
CA LYS A 363 -89.00 8.95 47.79
C LYS A 363 -90.27 8.11 47.74
N LEU A 364 -91.46 8.72 47.90
CA LEU A 364 -92.74 8.02 48.01
C LEU A 364 -93.61 8.18 46.78
#